data_AF-A0A652JXD6-F1
#
_entry.id   AF-A0A652JXD6-F1
#
_cell.length_a   1.000
_cell.length_b   1.000
_cell.length_c   1.000
_cell.angle_alpha   90.00
_cell.angle_beta   90.00
_cell.angle_gamma   90.00
#
_symmetry.space_group_name_H-M   'P 1'
#
loop_
_entity.id
_entity.type
_entity.pdbx_description
1 polymer ?
#
loop_
_entity_poly.entity_id
_entity_poly.type
_entity_poly.pdbx_seq_one_letter_code
_entity_poly.pdbx_strand_id
1 'polypeptide(L)' 'MPGSTTLGPGHGVDAVEHLDALRMMSLVKRLHGLLTASGSDRITDAQAAALSGGEASSREELAGWLERVGRDLERATA' A
#
# COMPACT_ATOMS: atom_id res chain seq x y z
N MET A 1 3.38 44.75 2.50
CA MET A 1 3.06 43.35 2.14
C MET A 1 4.36 42.61 1.84
N PRO A 2 4.72 41.60 2.65
CA PRO A 2 5.55 40.52 2.12
C PRO A 2 5.09 39.12 2.58
N GLY A 3 5.36 38.11 1.74
CA GLY A 3 5.39 36.71 2.15
C GLY A 3 4.30 35.81 1.57
N SER A 4 4.17 35.75 0.24
CA SER A 4 3.48 34.62 -0.39
C SER A 4 4.43 33.42 -0.37
N THR A 5 4.34 32.59 0.67
CA THR A 5 4.98 31.27 0.67
C THR A 5 4.27 30.41 -0.36
N THR A 6 4.90 30.23 -1.51
CA THR A 6 4.39 29.29 -2.51
C THR A 6 4.76 27.89 -2.03
N LEU A 7 3.83 27.20 -1.39
CA LEU A 7 3.98 25.78 -1.06
C LEU A 7 4.06 25.02 -2.39
N GLY A 8 5.26 24.60 -2.78
CA GLY A 8 5.44 23.69 -3.90
C GLY A 8 4.81 22.32 -3.61
N PRO A 9 4.52 21.50 -4.64
CA PRO A 9 4.08 20.12 -4.43
C PRO A 9 5.05 19.39 -3.50
N GLY A 10 4.57 18.94 -2.34
CA GLY A 10 5.40 18.28 -1.31
C GLY A 10 5.64 19.10 -0.03
N HIS A 11 5.19 20.35 0.07
CA HIS A 11 5.18 21.06 1.36
C HIS A 11 3.99 20.60 2.22
N GLY A 12 4.27 19.92 3.34
CA GLY A 12 3.28 19.56 4.36
C GLY A 12 2.93 18.07 4.48
N VAL A 13 3.59 17.20 3.71
CA VAL A 13 3.54 15.75 3.91
C VAL A 13 4.89 15.37 4.49
N ASP A 14 4.93 14.85 5.72
CA ASP A 14 6.17 14.27 6.24
C ASP A 14 6.62 13.20 5.25
N ALA A 15 7.78 13.42 4.63
CA ALA A 15 8.34 12.48 3.68
C ALA A 15 8.58 11.16 4.42
N VAL A 16 7.99 10.08 3.95
CA VAL A 16 8.32 8.75 4.45
C VAL A 16 9.81 8.53 4.20
N GLU A 17 10.56 8.19 5.25
CA GLU A 17 11.98 7.89 5.11
C GLU A 17 12.16 6.76 4.08
N HIS A 18 13.19 6.87 3.23
CA HIS A 18 13.43 5.89 2.17
C HIS A 18 13.47 4.44 2.68
N LEU A 19 14.03 4.22 3.87
CA LEU A 19 14.05 2.90 4.52
C LEU A 19 12.64 2.39 4.85
N ASP A 20 11.75 3.26 5.31
CA ASP A 20 10.38 2.89 5.63
C ASP A 20 9.56 2.64 4.35
N ALA A 21 9.85 3.36 3.27
CA ALA A 21 9.27 3.08 1.96
C ALA A 21 9.67 1.68 1.44
N LEU A 22 10.95 1.28 1.61
CA LEU A 22 11.41 -0.07 1.27
C LEU A 22 10.75 -1.15 2.14
N ARG A 23 10.60 -0.90 3.45
CA ARG A 23 9.87 -1.80 4.37
C ARG A 23 8.42 -1.96 3.96
N MET A 24 7.76 -0.85 3.61
CA MET A 24 6.38 -0.84 3.13
C MET A 24 6.25 -1.64 1.82
N MET A 25 7.17 -1.45 0.87
CA MET A 25 7.20 -2.25 -0.36
C MET A 25 7.32 -3.75 -0.06
N SER A 26 8.21 -4.15 0.86
CA SER A 26 8.35 -5.55 1.26
C SER A 26 7.07 -6.11 1.90
N LEU A 27 6.39 -5.31 2.72
CA LEU A 27 5.13 -5.69 3.35
C LEU A 27 4.03 -5.90 2.30
N VAL A 28 3.87 -4.95 1.37
CA VAL A 28 2.88 -5.02 0.29
C VAL A 28 3.11 -6.25 -0.60
N LYS A 29 4.36 -6.51 -1.00
CA LYS A 29 4.71 -7.70 -1.80
C LYS A 29 4.36 -9.00 -1.07
N ARG A 30 4.64 -9.08 0.24
CA ARG A 30 4.33 -10.27 1.04
C ARG A 30 2.83 -10.47 1.24
N LEU A 31 2.08 -9.40 1.51
CA LEU A 31 0.63 -9.46 1.67
C LEU A 31 -0.07 -9.87 0.36
N HIS A 32 0.36 -9.32 -0.78
CA HIS A 32 -0.09 -9.74 -2.10
C HIS A 32 0.15 -11.24 -2.33
N GLY A 33 1.32 -11.76 -1.94
CA GLY A 33 1.62 -13.19 -2.00
C GLY A 33 0.66 -14.05 -1.19
N LEU A 34 0.34 -13.64 0.05
CA LEU A 34 -0.61 -14.36 0.91
C LEU A 34 -2.05 -14.32 0.38
N LEU A 35 -2.45 -13.24 -0.29
CA LEU A 35 -3.77 -13.11 -0.91
C LEU A 35 -3.90 -13.95 -2.18
N THR A 36 -2.82 -14.10 -2.95
CA THR A 36 -2.81 -14.85 -4.22
C THR A 36 -2.42 -16.32 -4.06
N ALA A 37 -1.89 -16.71 -2.89
CA ALA A 37 -1.52 -18.09 -2.60
C ALA A 37 -2.70 -19.07 -2.72
N SER A 38 -2.36 -20.31 -3.08
CA SER A 38 -3.25 -21.47 -3.01
C SER A 38 -2.97 -22.26 -1.73
N GLY A 39 -4.00 -22.91 -1.17
CA GLY A 39 -3.86 -23.77 0.01
C GLY A 39 -4.33 -23.12 1.32
N SER A 40 -4.00 -23.77 2.45
CA SER A 40 -4.46 -23.41 3.80
C SER A 40 -3.87 -22.11 4.34
N ASP A 41 -2.70 -21.72 3.86
CA ASP A 41 -1.95 -20.56 4.36
C ASP A 41 -2.37 -19.24 3.70
N ARG A 42 -3.33 -19.29 2.77
CA ARG A 42 -3.85 -18.12 2.07
C ARG A 42 -4.74 -17.27 2.99
N ILE A 43 -4.75 -15.97 2.75
CA ILE A 43 -5.74 -15.08 3.35
C ILE A 43 -7.12 -15.39 2.74
N THR A 44 -8.13 -15.56 3.59
CA THR A 44 -9.52 -15.81 3.17
C THR A 44 -10.25 -14.50 2.86
N ASP A 45 -11.40 -14.58 2.17
CA ASP A 45 -12.22 -13.40 1.89
C ASP A 45 -12.69 -12.69 3.18
N ALA A 46 -13.01 -13.44 4.24
CA ALA A 46 -13.38 -12.85 5.53
C ALA A 46 -12.22 -12.09 6.18
N GLN A 47 -10.99 -12.62 6.08
CA GLN A 47 -9.79 -11.93 6.55
C GLN A 47 -9.46 -10.72 5.67
N ALA A 48 -9.65 -10.81 4.35
CA ALA A 48 -9.47 -9.69 3.43
C ALA A 48 -10.46 -8.55 3.74
N ALA A 49 -11.74 -8.86 3.93
CA ALA A 49 -12.75 -7.89 4.36
C ALA A 49 -12.38 -7.23 5.71
N ALA A 50 -11.90 -8.02 6.68
CA ALA A 50 -11.45 -7.48 7.96
C ALA A 50 -10.25 -6.52 7.82
N LEU A 51 -9.30 -6.82 6.93
CA LEU A 51 -8.16 -5.94 6.62
C LEU A 51 -8.61 -4.64 5.91
N SER A 52 -9.66 -4.71 5.11
CA SER A 52 -10.28 -3.56 4.41
C SER A 52 -11.27 -2.76 5.28
N GLY A 53 -11.28 -2.94 6.60
CA GLY A 53 -12.18 -2.19 7.49
C GLY A 53 -13.62 -2.70 7.52
N GLY A 54 -13.86 -3.95 7.10
CA GLY A 54 -15.16 -4.60 7.15
C GLY A 54 -16.08 -4.32 5.96
N GLU A 55 -15.63 -3.55 4.97
CA GLU A 55 -16.32 -3.49 3.67
C GLU A 55 -16.22 -4.84 2.96
N ALA A 56 -17.18 -5.10 2.06
CA ALA A 56 -17.23 -6.30 1.24
C ALA A 56 -16.15 -6.30 0.13
N SER A 57 -14.89 -6.04 0.50
CA SER A 57 -13.75 -6.27 -0.38
C SER A 57 -13.53 -7.77 -0.54
N SER A 58 -13.51 -8.21 -1.80
CA SER A 58 -13.05 -9.56 -2.10
C SER A 58 -11.54 -9.67 -1.92
N ARG A 59 -11.04 -10.89 -1.66
CA ARG A 59 -9.60 -11.17 -1.65
C ARG A 59 -8.92 -10.75 -2.95
N GLU A 60 -9.60 -10.95 -4.08
CA GLU A 60 -9.09 -10.63 -5.41
C GLU A 60 -8.99 -9.12 -5.63
N GLU A 61 -9.99 -8.36 -5.19
CA GLU A 61 -9.97 -6.90 -5.22
C GLU A 61 -8.83 -6.32 -4.37
N LEU A 62 -8.66 -6.83 -3.14
CA LEU A 62 -7.57 -6.42 -2.27
C LEU A 62 -6.20 -6.77 -2.85
N ALA A 63 -6.06 -7.95 -3.47
CA ALA A 63 -4.85 -8.35 -4.18
C ALA A 63 -4.55 -7.39 -5.34
N GLY A 64 -5.52 -7.09 -6.19
CA GLY A 64 -5.34 -6.17 -7.32
C GLY A 64 -5.00 -4.75 -6.87
N TRP A 65 -5.55 -4.28 -5.75
CA TRP A 65 -5.18 -3.00 -5.17
C TRP A 65 -3.74 -3.00 -4.65
N LEU A 66 -3.32 -4.03 -3.91
CA LEU A 66 -1.94 -4.15 -3.41
C LEU A 66 -0.91 -4.26 -4.53
N GLU A 67 -1.25 -4.91 -5.64
CA GLU A 67 -0.37 -4.95 -6.81
C GLU A 67 -0.11 -3.54 -7.36
N ARG A 68 -1.14 -2.71 -7.49
CA ARG A 68 -1.01 -1.32 -7.96
C ARG A 68 -0.16 -0.49 -6.99
N VAL A 69 -0.47 -0.57 -5.69
CA VAL A 69 0.30 0.12 -4.64
C VAL A 69 1.76 -0.31 -4.64
N GLY A 70 2.04 -1.60 -4.82
CA GLY A 70 3.40 -2.13 -4.90
C GLY A 70 4.19 -1.55 -6.08
N ARG A 71 3.56 -1.41 -7.25
CA ARG A 71 4.18 -0.78 -8.43
C ARG A 71 4.45 0.71 -8.22
N ASP A 72 3.55 1.42 -7.55
CA ASP A 72 3.73 2.85 -7.29
C ASP A 72 4.83 3.10 -6.24
N LEU A 73 4.89 2.27 -5.19
CA LEU A 73 5.99 2.27 -4.23
C LEU A 73 7.33 1.98 -4.91
N GLU A 74 7.39 0.95 -5.76
CA GLU A 74 8.62 0.58 -6.48
C GLU A 74 9.14 1.73 -7.34
N ARG A 75 8.25 2.47 -8.04
CA ARG A 75 8.61 3.68 -8.79
C ARG A 75 9.09 4.82 -7.91
N ALA A 76 8.51 5.00 -6.72
CA ALA A 76 8.86 6.07 -5.80
C ALA A 76 10.17 5.79 -5.03
N THR A 77 10.59 4.52 -4.95
CA THR A 77 11.82 4.10 -4.26
C THR A 77 12.99 3.74 -5.18
N ALA A 78 12.78 3.74 -6.50
CA ALA A 78 13.83 3.51 -7.51
C ALA A 78 14.69 4.77 -7.71
#